data_AF-A0A2P4Y3X7-F1
#
_entry.id   AF-A0A2P4Y3X7-F1
#
_cell.length_a   1.000
_cell.length_b   1.000
_cell.length_c   1.000
_cell.angle_alpha   90.00
_cell.angle_beta   90.00
_cell.angle_gamma   90.00
#
_symmetry.space_group_name_H-M   'P 1'
#
loop_
_entity.id
_entity.type
_entity.pdbx_description
1 polymer ?
#
loop_
_entity_poly.entity_id
_entity_poly.type
_entity_poly.pdbx_seq_one_letter_code
_entity_poly.pdbx_strand_id
1 'polypeptide(L)'
;MRVFSRLARRSGVSRAFVSSLTSSTSVRRGLTTEAFVSRHYQMQDPKDVGDFLRRKSFAVRETDSHFVVRDCPFCHATHGKADNLFKMYVHKTQGVYKCHRCGSAGSWFDFKRKLQGGVDVASSA
;
A
#
# COMPACT_ATOMS: atom_id res chain seq x y z
N MET A 1 23.46 42.79 -52.97
CA MET A 1 23.19 41.39 -52.58
C MET A 1 24.49 40.60 -52.60
N ARG A 2 24.85 39.96 -51.47
CA ARG A 2 25.59 38.69 -51.32
C ARG A 2 26.11 38.60 -49.89
N VAL A 3 25.29 37.97 -49.06
CA VAL A 3 25.57 37.64 -47.66
C VAL A 3 26.46 36.40 -47.66
N PHE A 4 27.67 36.51 -47.13
CA PHE A 4 28.52 35.36 -46.81
C PHE A 4 28.32 35.01 -45.33
N SER A 5 27.57 33.94 -45.07
CA SER A 5 27.43 33.41 -43.70
C SER A 5 28.02 32.01 -43.64
N ARG A 6 28.95 31.86 -42.69
CA ARG A 6 29.90 30.76 -42.52
C ARG A 6 29.19 29.49 -42.05
N LEU A 7 29.48 28.36 -42.69
CA LEU A 7 29.13 27.02 -42.22
C LEU A 7 29.97 26.69 -40.97
N ALA A 8 29.32 26.51 -39.83
CA ALA A 8 29.95 26.00 -38.60
C ALA A 8 29.89 24.47 -38.57
N ARG A 9 31.04 23.82 -38.70
CA ARG A 9 31.27 22.41 -38.36
C ARG A 9 31.22 22.25 -36.84
N ARG A 10 30.39 21.36 -36.32
CA ARG A 10 30.48 20.86 -34.94
C ARG A 10 31.08 19.45 -34.97
N SER A 11 32.20 19.29 -34.27
CA SER A 11 32.89 18.02 -34.03
C SER A 11 32.97 17.76 -32.52
N GLY A 12 32.79 16.49 -32.12
CA GLY A 12 33.08 15.96 -30.78
C GLY A 12 31.87 15.96 -29.82
N VAL A 13 31.64 14.98 -28.95
CA VAL A 13 32.50 13.93 -28.41
C VAL A 13 31.63 12.74 -27.96
N SER A 14 31.91 11.52 -28.43
CA SER A 14 31.30 10.30 -27.87
C SER A 14 32.08 9.89 -26.62
N ARG A 15 31.50 10.09 -25.43
CA ARG A 15 32.05 9.52 -24.18
C ARG A 15 31.66 8.05 -24.09
N ALA A 16 32.60 7.16 -24.39
CA ALA A 16 32.49 5.76 -23.98
C ALA A 16 32.75 5.67 -22.46
N PHE A 17 31.70 5.42 -21.69
CA PHE A 17 31.87 5.04 -20.28
C PHE A 17 32.26 3.56 -20.23
N VAL A 18 33.52 3.30 -19.93
CA VAL A 18 34.01 1.96 -19.63
C VAL A 18 33.71 1.71 -18.14
N SER A 19 32.72 0.88 -17.85
CA SER A 19 32.43 0.48 -16.47
C SER A 19 33.32 -0.70 -16.09
N SER A 20 34.45 -0.42 -15.44
CA SER A 20 35.29 -1.46 -14.84
C SER A 20 34.54 -2.14 -13.70
N LEU A 21 34.10 -3.38 -13.91
CA LEU A 21 33.53 -4.24 -12.87
C LEU A 21 34.66 -4.93 -12.13
N THR A 22 35.06 -4.39 -10.97
CA THR A 22 35.90 -5.11 -10.01
C THR A 22 35.07 -6.20 -9.33
N SER A 23 35.31 -7.44 -9.74
CA SER A 23 34.76 -8.66 -9.13
C SER A 23 35.25 -8.80 -7.70
N SER A 24 34.42 -8.42 -6.73
CA SER A 24 34.64 -8.74 -5.32
C SER A 24 34.01 -10.10 -5.03
N THR A 25 34.84 -11.13 -4.85
CA THR A 25 34.43 -12.47 -4.43
C THR A 25 33.99 -12.47 -2.98
N SER A 26 32.77 -12.01 -2.73
CA SER A 26 32.09 -12.31 -1.47
C SER A 26 31.39 -13.66 -1.60
N VAL A 27 31.83 -14.63 -0.81
CA VAL A 27 31.17 -15.92 -0.61
C VAL A 27 29.73 -15.67 -0.13
N ARG A 28 28.77 -15.66 -1.05
CA ARG A 28 27.37 -15.41 -0.73
C ARG A 28 26.73 -16.70 -0.23
N ARG A 29 26.76 -16.91 1.10
CA ARG A 29 25.74 -17.73 1.76
C ARG A 29 24.38 -17.09 1.44
N GLY A 30 23.47 -17.88 0.88
CA GLY A 30 22.12 -17.43 0.52
C GLY A 30 21.41 -16.84 1.73
N LEU A 31 21.22 -15.52 1.70
CA LEU A 31 20.39 -14.80 2.65
C LEU A 31 19.26 -14.18 1.81
N THR A 32 18.09 -14.81 1.84
CA THR A 32 16.84 -14.11 1.54
C THR A 32 16.71 -13.03 2.60
N THR A 33 16.96 -11.77 2.26
CA THR A 33 16.79 -10.64 3.17
C THR A 33 15.29 -10.37 3.34
N GLU A 34 14.61 -11.28 4.02
CA GLU A 34 13.24 -11.05 4.50
C GLU A 34 13.33 -9.96 5.58
N ALA A 35 12.58 -8.87 5.41
CA ALA A 35 12.49 -7.85 6.44
C ALA A 35 11.99 -8.49 7.73
N PHE A 36 12.67 -8.25 8.86
CA PHE A 36 12.22 -8.75 10.15
C PHE A 36 10.91 -8.04 10.54
N VAL A 37 9.80 -8.73 10.33
CA VAL A 37 8.47 -8.27 10.75
C VAL A 37 8.10 -9.02 12.03
N SER A 38 7.80 -8.29 13.10
CA SER A 38 7.34 -8.89 14.36
C SER A 38 6.13 -9.80 14.10
N ARG A 39 6.10 -10.99 14.71
CA ARG A 39 5.00 -11.96 14.61
C ARG A 39 3.62 -11.36 14.95
N HIS A 40 3.60 -10.26 15.71
CA HIS A 40 2.36 -9.51 16.01
C HIS A 40 1.67 -8.92 14.76
N TYR A 41 2.36 -8.81 13.63
CA TYR A 41 1.82 -8.29 12.37
C TYR A 41 1.33 -9.39 11.41
N GLN A 42 1.61 -10.66 11.68
CA GLN A 42 1.06 -11.77 10.89
C GLN A 42 -0.37 -12.06 11.33
N MET A 43 -1.31 -12.14 10.38
CA MET A 43 -2.65 -12.66 10.68
C MET A 43 -2.55 -14.14 11.03
N GLN A 44 -3.11 -14.50 12.19
CA GLN A 44 -3.09 -15.88 12.69
C GLN A 44 -4.23 -16.70 12.07
N ASP A 45 -5.46 -16.18 12.03
CA ASP A 45 -6.61 -16.85 11.42
C ASP A 45 -7.53 -15.84 10.69
N PRO A 46 -7.97 -16.12 9.43
CA PRO A 46 -9.05 -15.39 8.78
C PRO A 46 -10.31 -15.19 9.64
N LYS A 47 -10.62 -16.13 10.54
CA LYS A 47 -11.78 -16.02 11.45
C LYS A 47 -11.67 -14.84 12.41
N ASP A 48 -10.45 -14.46 12.80
CA ASP A 48 -10.19 -13.34 13.71
C ASP A 48 -10.78 -12.02 13.18
N VAL A 49 -10.74 -11.83 11.85
CA VAL A 49 -11.29 -10.64 11.20
C VAL A 49 -12.80 -10.59 11.39
N GLY A 50 -13.49 -11.69 11.08
CA GLY A 50 -14.94 -11.79 11.24
C GLY A 50 -15.38 -11.62 12.69
N ASP A 51 -14.70 -12.29 13.62
CA ASP A 51 -15.01 -12.20 15.06
C ASP A 51 -14.75 -10.81 15.63
N PHE A 52 -13.69 -10.13 15.19
CA PHE A 52 -13.44 -8.75 15.58
C PHE A 52 -14.54 -7.80 15.07
N LEU A 53 -14.94 -7.93 13.80
CA LEU A 53 -15.99 -7.09 13.21
C LEU A 53 -17.33 -7.29 13.94
N ARG A 54 -17.68 -8.54 14.27
CA ARG A 54 -18.87 -8.87 15.07
C ARG A 54 -18.80 -8.29 16.49
N ARG A 55 -17.67 -8.44 17.19
CA ARG A 55 -17.46 -7.86 18.54
C ARG A 55 -17.58 -6.33 18.55
N LYS A 56 -17.20 -5.68 17.47
CA LYS A 56 -17.34 -4.22 17.29
C LYS A 56 -18.69 -3.81 16.71
N SER A 57 -19.66 -4.73 16.62
CA SER A 57 -21.02 -4.48 16.14
C SER A 57 -21.11 -3.91 14.71
N PHE A 58 -20.14 -4.23 13.85
CA PHE A 58 -20.22 -3.86 12.44
C PHE A 58 -21.24 -4.74 11.71
N ALA A 59 -22.11 -4.11 10.92
CA ALA A 59 -22.92 -4.83 9.94
C ALA A 59 -22.02 -5.23 8.76
N VAL A 60 -21.86 -6.53 8.52
CA VAL A 60 -20.98 -7.08 7.49
C VAL A 60 -21.70 -8.10 6.63
N ARG A 61 -21.39 -8.09 5.32
CA ARG A 61 -21.69 -9.17 4.40
C ARG A 61 -20.43 -10.00 4.19
N GLU A 62 -20.56 -11.30 4.34
CA GLU A 62 -19.47 -12.23 4.09
C GLU A 62 -19.51 -12.69 2.63
N THR A 63 -18.34 -12.75 2.01
CA THR A 63 -18.10 -13.34 0.67
C THR A 63 -16.91 -14.28 0.79
N ASP A 64 -16.60 -15.11 -0.19
CA ASP A 64 -15.55 -16.12 -0.10
C ASP A 64 -14.17 -15.53 0.27
N SER A 65 -13.82 -14.38 -0.32
CA SER A 65 -12.52 -13.73 -0.16
C SER A 65 -12.51 -12.52 0.77
N HIS A 66 -13.66 -11.86 0.99
CA HIS A 66 -13.74 -10.57 1.68
C HIS A 66 -14.89 -10.52 2.68
N PHE A 67 -14.73 -9.70 3.72
CA PHE A 67 -15.82 -9.12 4.49
C PHE A 67 -16.12 -7.73 3.97
N VAL A 68 -17.39 -7.46 3.65
CA VAL A 68 -17.84 -6.15 3.18
C VAL A 68 -18.63 -5.45 4.28
N VAL A 69 -18.03 -4.42 4.88
CA VAL A 69 -18.61 -3.63 5.97
C VAL A 69 -19.61 -2.64 5.39
N ARG A 70 -20.83 -2.60 5.96
CA ARG A 70 -21.93 -1.75 5.52
C ARG A 70 -21.57 -0.26 5.62
N ASP A 71 -21.15 0.17 6.80
CA ASP A 71 -20.85 1.57 7.09
C ASP A 71 -19.36 1.72 7.44
N CYS A 72 -18.65 2.54 6.66
CA CYS A 72 -17.24 2.79 6.92
C CYS A 72 -17.08 3.76 8.11
N PRO A 73 -16.41 3.38 9.22
CA PRO A 73 -16.17 4.23 10.39
C PRO A 73 -15.24 5.42 10.12
N PHE A 74 -14.52 5.43 8.98
CA PHE A 74 -13.59 6.50 8.62
C PHE A 74 -14.16 7.48 7.59
N CYS A 75 -15.34 7.20 7.05
CA CYS A 75 -16.00 8.12 6.14
C CYS A 75 -16.62 9.28 6.92
N HIS A 76 -16.71 10.44 6.27
CA HIS A 76 -17.67 11.47 6.68
C HIS A 76 -19.11 10.91 6.63
N ALA A 77 -20.05 11.62 7.28
CA ALA A 77 -21.44 11.19 7.40
C ALA A 77 -22.05 10.75 6.05
N THR A 78 -22.61 9.55 6.04
CA THR A 78 -23.13 8.91 4.83
C THR A 78 -24.63 9.14 4.61
N HIS A 79 -25.32 9.65 5.63
CA HIS A 79 -26.77 9.85 5.67
C HIS A 79 -27.59 8.60 5.26
N GLY A 80 -27.02 7.40 5.42
CA GLY A 80 -27.72 6.14 5.13
C GLY A 80 -28.09 5.93 3.66
N LYS A 81 -27.51 6.68 2.73
CA LYS A 81 -27.82 6.52 1.30
C LYS A 81 -27.34 5.14 0.81
N ALA A 82 -28.21 4.41 0.10
CA ALA A 82 -27.98 3.02 -0.27
C ALA A 82 -26.74 2.79 -1.15
N ASP A 83 -26.43 3.74 -2.03
CA ASP A 83 -25.24 3.74 -2.90
C ASP A 83 -23.93 3.81 -2.13
N ASN A 84 -23.98 4.23 -0.87
CA ASN A 84 -22.83 4.42 0.00
C ASN A 84 -22.59 3.29 0.99
N LEU A 85 -23.53 2.35 1.06
CA LEU A 85 -23.43 1.17 1.90
C LEU A 85 -22.51 0.14 1.24
N PHE A 86 -21.90 -0.73 2.05
CA PHE A 86 -21.09 -1.86 1.60
C PHE A 86 -19.90 -1.46 0.70
N LYS A 87 -19.32 -0.28 0.97
CA LYS A 87 -18.17 0.26 0.22
C LYS A 87 -16.81 -0.10 0.81
N MET A 88 -16.75 -0.71 1.99
CA MET A 88 -15.49 -1.08 2.63
C MET A 88 -15.26 -2.58 2.64
N TYR A 89 -14.18 -3.00 2.01
CA TYR A 89 -13.77 -4.39 1.88
C TYR A 89 -12.61 -4.66 2.84
N VAL A 90 -12.65 -5.82 3.48
CA VAL A 90 -11.57 -6.36 4.29
C VAL A 90 -11.26 -7.76 3.77
N HIS A 91 -10.03 -7.96 3.29
CA HIS A 91 -9.61 -9.24 2.74
C HIS A 91 -9.36 -10.25 3.86
N LYS A 92 -9.96 -11.44 3.76
CA LYS A 92 -9.93 -12.47 4.82
C LYS A 92 -8.54 -13.02 5.10
N THR A 93 -7.75 -13.26 4.06
CA THR A 93 -6.41 -13.87 4.17
C THR A 93 -5.28 -12.85 4.13
N GLN A 94 -5.33 -11.87 3.22
CA GLN A 94 -4.28 -10.87 3.07
C GLN A 94 -4.23 -9.85 4.21
N GLY A 95 -5.33 -9.68 4.95
CA GLY A 95 -5.37 -8.75 6.07
C GLY A 95 -5.17 -7.32 5.62
N VAL A 96 -5.77 -6.96 4.48
CA VAL A 96 -5.80 -5.60 3.95
C VAL A 96 -7.23 -5.10 3.93
N TYR A 97 -7.42 -3.79 4.07
CA TYR A 97 -8.73 -3.17 3.95
C TYR A 97 -8.69 -2.00 2.96
N LYS A 98 -9.84 -1.72 2.34
CA LYS A 98 -10.02 -0.58 1.43
C LYS A 98 -11.46 -0.11 1.44
N CYS A 99 -11.66 1.19 1.59
CA CYS A 99 -12.94 1.85 1.38
C CYS A 99 -12.95 2.55 0.01
N HIS A 100 -13.92 2.22 -0.84
CA HIS A 100 -14.10 2.86 -2.13
C HIS A 100 -14.73 4.26 -2.06
N ARG A 101 -15.28 4.65 -0.90
CA ARG A 101 -15.91 5.97 -0.72
C ARG A 101 -14.92 7.04 -0.29
N CYS A 102 -14.25 6.87 0.85
CA CYS A 102 -13.29 7.85 1.36
C CYS A 102 -11.83 7.54 1.00
N GLY A 103 -11.55 6.41 0.36
CA GLY A 103 -10.20 6.01 0.00
C GLY A 103 -9.35 5.46 1.16
N SER A 104 -9.87 5.39 2.40
CA SER A 104 -9.13 4.81 3.52
C SER A 104 -8.75 3.36 3.20
N ALA A 105 -7.46 3.06 3.28
CA ALA A 105 -6.92 1.74 3.01
C ALA A 105 -5.69 1.48 3.87
N GLY A 106 -5.28 0.22 3.97
CA GLY A 106 -4.08 -0.19 4.70
C GLY A 106 -4.15 -1.63 5.14
N SER A 107 -3.27 -2.00 6.09
CA SER A 107 -3.31 -3.32 6.70
C SER A 107 -4.44 -3.43 7.74
N TRP A 108 -4.79 -4.65 8.12
CA TRP A 108 -5.74 -4.96 9.18
C TRP A 108 -5.26 -4.43 10.54
N PHE A 109 -3.94 -4.35 10.73
CA PHE A 109 -3.37 -3.70 11.90
C PHE A 109 -3.68 -2.19 11.89
N ASP A 110 -3.46 -1.51 10.76
CA ASP A 110 -3.77 -0.09 10.61
C ASP A 110 -5.26 0.17 10.82
N PHE A 111 -6.13 -0.72 10.33
CA PHE A 111 -7.57 -0.65 10.58
C PHE A 111 -7.89 -0.63 12.07
N LYS A 112 -7.36 -1.60 12.83
CA LYS A 112 -7.57 -1.70 14.29
C LYS A 112 -7.02 -0.48 15.02
N ARG A 113 -5.82 -0.02 14.65
CA ARG A 113 -5.17 1.17 15.24
C ARG A 113 -6.02 2.42 15.01
N LYS A 114 -6.46 2.64 13.76
CA LYS A 114 -7.27 3.81 13.36
C LYS A 114 -8.64 3.81 14.04
N LEU A 115 -9.22 2.62 14.28
CA LEU A 115 -10.46 2.47 15.05
C LEU A 115 -10.33 2.78 16.54
N GLN A 116 -9.15 2.58 17.12
CA GLN A 116 -8.90 2.81 18.55
C GLN A 116 -8.56 4.28 18.86
N GLY A 117 -8.51 5.17 17.86
CA GLY A 117 -8.31 6.60 18.05
C GLY A 117 -6.86 7.02 18.38
N GLY A 118 -5.85 6.21 18.04
CA GLY A 118 -4.46 6.46 18.44
C GLY A 118 -3.48 6.56 17.29
N VAL A 119 -2.83 7.73 17.21
CA VAL A 119 -1.66 8.15 16.42
C VAL A 119 -1.81 8.25 14.90
N ASP A 120 -2.08 9.48 14.47
CA ASP A 120 -1.60 10.07 13.23
C ASP A 120 -0.07 9.95 13.16
N VAL A 121 0.43 8.80 12.69
CA VAL A 121 1.79 8.78 12.12
C VAL A 121 1.67 9.43 10.75
N ALA A 122 1.69 10.76 10.75
CA ALA A 122 1.95 11.55 9.56
C ALA A 122 3.36 11.16 9.08
N SER A 123 3.42 10.26 8.08
CA SER A 123 4.65 10.04 7.33
C SER A 123 5.06 11.38 6.73
N SER A 124 6.20 11.87 7.19
CA SER A 124 6.74 13.19 6.94
C SER A 124 7.37 13.31 5.55
N ALA A 125 7.29 14.55 5.04
CA ALA A 125 8.11 15.21 4.01
C ALA A 125 8.02 14.72 2.55
#